data_AF-A0A8B9W352-F1
#
_entry.id   AF-A0A8B9W352-F1
#
_cell.length_a   1.000
_cell.length_b   1.000
_cell.length_c   1.000
_cell.angle_alpha   90.00
_cell.angle_beta   90.00
_cell.angle_gamma   90.00
#
_symmetry.space_group_name_H-M   'P 1'
#
loop_
_entity.id
_entity.type
_entity.pdbx_description
1 polymer ?
#
loop_
_entity_poly.entity_id
_entity_poly.type
_entity_poly.pdbx_seq_one_letter_code
_entity_poly.pdbx_strand_id
1 'polypeptide(L)'
;LWALRGELCGAPPAAMELPWLKLLAQPCRLLLHALASGPSGPLAALRVLQRVQAQEGPFPWQGFTAALCMEEPTLEGPEEALAV
;
A
#
# COMPACT_ATOMS: atom_id res chain seq x y z
N LEU A 1 18.55 19.34 10.13
CA LEU A 1 19.81 19.06 9.42
C LEU A 1 19.62 17.87 8.47
N TRP A 2 18.75 18.02 7.47
CA TRP A 2 18.49 17.02 6.42
C TRP A 2 19.55 17.08 5.30
N ALA A 3 20.80 17.38 5.65
CA ALA A 3 21.81 17.83 4.70
C ALA A 3 23.12 17.04 4.74
N LEU A 4 23.14 15.79 5.19
CA LEU A 4 24.38 15.00 5.23
C LEU A 4 24.19 13.48 5.12
N ARG A 5 23.54 13.03 4.03
CA ARG A 5 23.83 11.71 3.45
C ARG A 5 23.42 11.65 1.99
N GLY A 6 24.12 12.42 1.16
CA GLY A 6 24.20 12.11 -0.26
C GLY A 6 25.14 10.93 -0.41
N GLU A 7 24.61 9.72 -0.54
CA GLU A 7 25.27 8.57 -1.14
C GLU A 7 24.24 7.46 -1.31
N LEU A 8 23.70 7.41 -2.54
CA LEU A 8 23.30 6.23 -3.33
C LEU A 8 22.23 6.71 -4.30
N CYS A 9 22.70 7.33 -5.39
CA CYS A 9 21.93 7.51 -6.61
C CYS A 9 21.77 6.12 -7.26
N GLY A 10 21.05 5.22 -6.59
CA GLY A 10 20.43 4.07 -7.24
C GLY A 10 19.04 4.52 -7.60
N ALA A 11 18.69 4.52 -8.89
CA ALA A 11 17.29 4.53 -9.28
C ALA A 11 16.57 3.48 -8.39
N PRO A 12 15.43 3.81 -7.76
CA PRO A 12 14.72 2.81 -6.98
C PRO A 12 14.55 1.59 -7.91
N PRO A 13 14.92 0.37 -7.48
CA PRO A 13 14.69 -0.81 -8.29
C PRO A 13 13.22 -0.73 -8.66
N ALA A 14 12.92 -0.63 -9.96
CA ALA A 14 11.60 -0.32 -10.49
C ALA A 14 10.58 -0.96 -9.57
N ALA A 15 9.86 -0.13 -8.78
CA ALA A 15 9.12 -0.58 -7.61
C ALA A 15 8.43 -1.88 -8.01
N MET A 16 8.83 -2.99 -7.39
CA MET A 16 8.40 -4.32 -7.80
C MET A 16 6.89 -4.35 -7.59
N GLU A 17 6.16 -3.96 -8.64
CA GLU A 17 4.72 -3.84 -8.62
C GLU A 17 4.22 -5.27 -8.50
N LEU A 18 3.96 -5.66 -7.26
CA LEU A 18 3.52 -6.99 -6.89
C LEU A 18 2.35 -7.34 -7.83
N PRO A 19 2.38 -8.49 -8.52
CA PRO A 19 1.41 -8.83 -9.55
C PRO A 19 -0.05 -8.64 -9.11
N TRP A 20 -0.34 -8.89 -7.83
CA TRP A 20 -1.66 -8.70 -7.22
C TRP A 20 -2.08 -7.22 -7.11
N LEU A 21 -1.15 -6.26 -6.98
CA LEU A 21 -1.48 -4.82 -6.95
C LEU A 21 -2.11 -4.35 -8.26
N LYS A 22 -1.77 -5.01 -9.38
CA LYS A 22 -2.37 -4.70 -10.69
C LYS A 22 -3.85 -5.09 -10.76
N LEU A 23 -4.28 -6.03 -9.92
CA LEU A 23 -5.68 -6.47 -9.82
C LEU A 23 -6.55 -5.45 -9.07
N LEU A 24 -5.94 -4.58 -8.24
CA LEU A 24 -6.66 -3.53 -7.54
C LEU A 24 -7.14 -2.45 -8.51
N ALA A 25 -8.40 -2.04 -8.35
CA ALA A 25 -8.91 -0.82 -8.97
C ALA A 25 -8.13 0.42 -8.48
N GLN A 26 -8.12 1.49 -9.28
CA GLN A 26 -7.42 2.74 -8.93
C GLN A 26 -7.71 3.25 -7.50
N PRO A 27 -8.97 3.39 -7.04
CA PRO A 27 -9.25 3.88 -5.68
C PRO A 27 -8.67 2.96 -4.60
N CYS A 28 -8.58 1.65 -4.86
CA CYS A 28 -8.01 0.68 -3.96
C CYS A 28 -6.48 0.82 -3.82
N ARG A 29 -5.77 1.07 -4.92
CA ARG A 29 -4.31 1.34 -4.88
C ARG A 29 -4.01 2.64 -4.14
N LEU A 30 -4.81 3.67 -4.38
CA LEU A 30 -4.71 4.96 -3.69
C LEU A 30 -4.91 4.82 -2.18
N LEU A 31 -5.90 4.04 -1.76
CA LEU A 31 -6.14 3.75 -0.34
C LEU A 31 -4.96 3.01 0.29
N LEU A 32 -4.43 1.98 -0.39
CA LEU A 32 -3.30 1.21 0.10
C LEU A 32 -2.05 2.07 0.25
N HIS A 33 -1.73 2.90 -0.75
CA HIS A 33 -0.61 3.84 -0.67
C HIS A 33 -0.79 4.86 0.46
N ALA A 34 -2.02 5.34 0.67
CA ALA A 34 -2.30 6.26 1.76
C ALA A 34 -2.11 5.58 3.12
N LEU A 35 -2.57 4.34 3.30
CA LEU A 35 -2.34 3.58 4.54
C LEU A 35 -0.85 3.30 4.78
N ALA A 36 -0.09 3.04 3.72
CA ALA A 36 1.35 2.78 3.78
C ALA A 36 2.21 4.05 3.92
N SER A 37 1.63 5.25 4.03
CA SER A 37 2.38 6.52 4.04
C SER A 37 2.97 6.90 5.41
N GLY A 38 3.07 5.94 6.35
CA GLY A 38 3.62 6.16 7.69
C GLY A 38 2.62 6.80 8.67
N PRO A 39 3.07 7.61 9.66
CA PRO A 39 2.22 8.07 10.78
C PRO A 39 0.99 8.88 10.39
N SER A 40 1.03 9.56 9.24
CA SER A 40 -0.10 10.32 8.69
C SER A 40 -1.07 9.47 7.84
N GLY A 41 -0.74 8.20 7.62
CA GLY A 41 -1.44 7.31 6.70
C GLY A 41 -2.93 7.13 7.00
N PRO A 42 -3.37 6.96 8.26
CA PRO A 42 -4.79 6.87 8.58
C PRO A 42 -5.60 8.11 8.16
N LEU A 43 -5.04 9.32 8.35
CA LEU A 43 -5.67 10.56 7.93
C LEU A 43 -5.68 10.72 6.40
N ALA A 44 -4.60 10.31 5.73
CA ALA A 44 -4.53 10.29 4.27
C ALA A 44 -5.58 9.32 3.69
N ALA A 45 -5.70 8.12 4.26
CA ALA A 45 -6.67 7.10 3.87
C ALA A 45 -8.11 7.59 4.05
N LEU A 46 -8.41 8.24 5.19
CA LEU A 46 -9.73 8.84 5.42
C LEU A 46 -10.09 9.86 4.33
N ARG A 47 -9.14 10.71 3.93
CA ARG A 47 -9.37 11.70 2.85
C ARG A 47 -9.61 11.02 1.50
N VAL A 48 -8.91 9.93 1.20
CA VAL A 48 -9.17 9.12 -0.01
C VAL A 48 -10.60 8.59 0.01
N LEU A 49 -11.02 7.97 1.12
CA LEU A 49 -12.38 7.41 1.25
C LEU A 49 -13.47 8.48 1.10
N GLN A 50 -13.28 9.64 1.72
CA GLN A 50 -14.21 10.78 1.58
C GLN A 50 -14.33 11.26 0.13
N ARG A 51 -13.21 11.34 -0.59
CA ARG A 51 -13.20 11.77 -2.00
C ARG A 51 -13.86 10.74 -2.92
N VAL A 52 -13.56 9.46 -2.73
CA VAL A 52 -14.19 8.38 -3.51
C VAL A 52 -15.70 8.37 -3.26
N GLN A 53 -16.13 8.50 -2.00
CA GLN A 53 -17.55 8.59 -1.66
C GLN A 53 -18.26 9.76 -2.33
N ALA A 54 -17.60 10.91 -2.43
CA ALA A 54 -18.16 12.10 -3.06
C ALA A 54 -18.23 12.03 -4.60
N GLN A 55 -17.33 11.30 -5.26
CA GLN A 55 -17.23 11.29 -6.73
C GLN A 55 -17.79 10.02 -7.39
N GLU A 56 -17.56 8.86 -6.78
CA GLU A 56 -17.81 7.55 -7.38
C GLU A 56 -18.81 6.72 -6.56
N GLY A 57 -19.18 7.19 -5.37
CA GLY A 57 -20.09 6.50 -4.46
C GLY A 57 -19.36 5.54 -3.52
N PRO A 58 -20.04 4.50 -2.99
CA PRO A 58 -19.49 3.66 -1.94
C PRO A 58 -18.18 2.98 -2.37
N PHE A 59 -17.19 2.99 -1.49
CA PHE A 59 -15.90 2.36 -1.75
C PHE A 59 -16.06 0.83 -1.91
N PRO A 60 -15.40 0.20 -2.91
CA PRO A 60 -15.55 -1.23 -3.21
C PRO A 60 -14.75 -2.11 -2.24
N TRP A 61 -15.17 -2.15 -0.97
CA TRP A 61 -14.48 -2.87 0.11
C TRP A 61 -14.25 -4.36 -0.19
N GLN A 62 -15.23 -5.03 -0.78
CA GLN A 62 -15.15 -6.47 -1.04
C GLN A 62 -14.03 -6.84 -2.01
N GLY A 63 -13.88 -6.10 -3.12
CA GLY A 63 -12.80 -6.33 -4.08
C GLY A 63 -11.43 -5.96 -3.49
N PHE A 64 -11.38 -4.92 -2.65
CA PHE A 64 -10.16 -4.51 -1.97
C PHE A 64 -9.66 -5.59 -0.99
N THR A 65 -10.52 -6.08 -0.09
CA THR A 65 -10.11 -7.10 0.89
C THR A 65 -9.82 -8.43 0.24
N ALA A 66 -10.60 -8.85 -0.76
CA ALA A 66 -10.33 -10.08 -1.50
C ALA A 66 -8.94 -10.05 -2.17
N ALA A 67 -8.56 -8.92 -2.76
CA ALA A 67 -7.23 -8.76 -3.36
C ALA A 67 -6.11 -8.77 -2.32
N LEU A 68 -6.31 -8.17 -1.14
CA LEU A 68 -5.33 -8.23 -0.04
C LEU A 68 -5.16 -9.65 0.51
N CYS A 69 -6.22 -10.46 0.49
CA CYS A 69 -6.18 -11.85 0.96
C CYS A 69 -5.70 -12.85 -0.10
N MET A 70 -5.46 -12.43 -1.35
CA MET A 70 -5.02 -13.35 -2.40
C MET A 70 -3.58 -13.83 -2.24
N GLU A 71 -2.73 -13.02 -1.61
CA GLU A 71 -1.31 -13.34 -1.41
C GLU A 71 -1.00 -13.19 0.08
N GLU A 72 -1.27 -14.26 0.83
CA GLU A 72 -0.78 -14.38 2.19
C GLU A 72 0.74 -14.65 2.10
N PRO A 73 1.60 -13.79 2.68
CA PRO A 73 3.04 -14.02 2.63
C PRO A 73 3.36 -15.32 3.36
N THR A 74 3.77 -16.35 2.62
CA THR A 74 4.32 -17.57 3.23
C THR A 74 5.58 -17.20 4.00
N LEU A 75 5.55 -17.44 5.30
CA LEU A 75 6.73 -17.27 6.15
C LEU A 75 7.70 -18.41 5.84
N GLU A 76 8.81 -18.09 5.18
CA GLU A 76 9.89 -19.05 4.95
C GLU A 76 10.91 -18.98 6.10
N GLY A 77 11.24 -20.14 6.68
CA GLY A 77 12.28 -20.27 7.70
C GLY A 77 11.80 -20.91 9.02
N PRO A 78 12.72 -21.38 9.87
CA PRO A 78 12.39 -22.18 11.07
C PRO A 78 11.70 -21.40 12.19
N GLU A 79 11.67 -20.07 12.14
CA GLU A 79 11.10 -19.22 13.18
C GLU A 79 9.64 -18.81 12.90
N GLU A 80 9.10 -19.01 11.69
CA GLU A 80 7.75 -18.54 11.29
C GLU A 80 7.38 -17.16 11.86
N ALA A 81 8.34 -16.24 11.88
CA ALA A 81 8.16 -14.94 12.51
C ALA A 81 8.18 -13.84 11.44
N LEU A 82 7.12 -13.03 11.43
CA LEU A 82 7.11 -11.75 10.74
C LEU A 82 8.25 -10.90 11.34
N ALA A 83 9.33 -10.70 10.60
CA ALA A 83 10.43 -9.86 11.05
C ALA A 83 9.90 -8.46 11.38
N VAL A 84 10.01 -8.08 12.66
CA VAL A 84 9.58 -6.81 13.25
C VAL A 84 10.46 -5.64 12.80
#